data_AF-A0A848ZLV5-F1
#
_entry.id   AF-A0A848ZLV5-F1
#
_cell.length_a   1.000
_cell.length_b   1.000
_cell.length_c   1.000
_cell.angle_alpha   90.00
_cell.angle_beta   90.00
_cell.angle_gamma   90.00
#
_symmetry.space_group_name_H-M   'P 1'
#
loop_
_entity.id
_entity.type
_entity.pdbx_description
1 polymer ?
#
loop_
_entity_poly.entity_id
_entity_poly.type
_entity_poly.pdbx_seq_one_letter_code
_entity_poly.pdbx_strand_id
1 'polypeptide(L)'
;MKKLLGIIFLMLFLVSATQLTSPEKQEPKTLEGTWELVSFNNYDGNEVVKTLPATDGYRQIKMYYDGKVMWTRYVPTDSVEWFGYGSYSATDTSLTEKLEYMSASMRKIANENMEWHMELQLEGDKYSQIFVDEEGNRINSENYRRLN
;
A
#
# COMPACT_ATOMS: atom_id res chain seq x y z
N MET A 1 21.85 -40.88 41.68
CA MET A 1 22.52 -40.71 40.35
C MET A 1 21.57 -40.96 39.17
N LYS A 2 20.87 -42.10 39.10
CA LYS A 2 19.94 -42.42 37.98
C LYS A 2 18.81 -41.40 37.76
N LYS A 3 18.22 -40.86 38.84
CA LYS A 3 17.17 -39.82 38.77
C LYS A 3 17.68 -38.47 38.23
N LEU A 4 18.94 -38.14 38.50
CA LEU A 4 19.57 -36.89 38.04
C LEU A 4 19.86 -36.97 36.53
N LEU A 5 20.32 -38.13 36.05
CA LEU A 5 20.56 -38.38 34.63
C LEU A 5 19.27 -38.25 33.80
N GLY A 6 18.15 -38.77 34.32
CA GLY A 6 16.85 -38.70 33.63
C GLY A 6 16.34 -37.27 33.48
N ILE A 7 16.55 -36.41 34.49
CA ILE A 7 16.17 -34.99 34.46
C ILE A 7 17.01 -34.23 33.43
N ILE A 8 18.31 -34.50 33.36
CA ILE A 8 19.23 -33.90 32.38
C ILE A 8 18.82 -34.29 30.96
N PHE A 9 18.47 -35.57 30.75
CA PHE A 9 18.02 -36.06 29.44
C PHE A 9 16.68 -35.42 29.01
N LEU A 10 15.75 -35.22 29.96
CA LEU A 10 14.47 -34.56 29.71
C LEU A 10 14.64 -33.08 29.34
N MET A 11 15.54 -32.36 30.01
CA MET A 11 15.83 -30.96 29.65
C MET A 11 16.48 -30.83 28.27
N LEU A 12 17.40 -31.73 27.91
CA LEU A 12 18.00 -31.76 26.56
C LEU A 12 16.97 -32.05 25.47
N PHE A 13 15.99 -32.91 25.76
CA PHE A 13 14.90 -33.21 24.81
C PHE A 13 13.96 -32.00 24.61
N LEU A 14 13.66 -31.26 25.68
CA LEU A 14 12.84 -30.05 25.62
C LEU A 14 13.54 -28.91 24.86
N VAL A 15 14.86 -28.75 25.02
CA VAL A 15 15.67 -27.77 24.27
C VAL A 15 15.80 -28.16 22.79
N SER A 16 15.78 -29.45 22.45
CA SER A 16 15.79 -29.90 21.04
C SER A 16 14.44 -29.74 20.35
N ALA A 17 13.33 -29.63 21.09
CA ALA A 17 11.98 -29.47 20.54
C ALA A 17 11.63 -28.01 20.26
N THR A 18 12.43 -27.04 20.73
CA THR A 18 12.28 -25.65 20.31
C THR A 18 12.86 -25.51 18.91
N GLN A 19 12.00 -25.54 17.89
CA GLN A 19 12.36 -25.02 16.58
C GLN A 19 12.80 -23.57 16.80
N LEU A 20 14.07 -23.27 16.51
CA LEU A 20 14.53 -21.90 16.34
C LEU A 20 13.80 -21.37 15.11
N THR A 21 12.60 -20.83 15.29
CA THR A 21 11.98 -19.95 14.32
C THR A 21 12.89 -18.74 14.25
N SER A 22 13.85 -18.78 13.31
CA SER A 22 14.51 -17.58 12.84
C SER A 22 13.38 -16.61 12.51
N PRO A 23 13.38 -15.38 13.04
CA PRO A 23 12.50 -14.36 12.51
C PRO A 23 12.77 -14.34 11.01
N GLU A 24 11.76 -14.66 10.21
CA GLU A 24 11.84 -14.41 8.79
C GLU A 24 12.26 -12.95 8.66
N LYS A 25 13.34 -12.70 7.94
CA LYS A 25 13.87 -11.35 7.75
C LYS A 25 12.76 -10.58 7.05
N GLN A 26 11.95 -9.86 7.83
CA GLN A 26 10.93 -8.98 7.29
C GLN A 26 11.69 -7.91 6.53
N GLU A 27 11.75 -8.07 5.21
CA GLU A 27 12.10 -6.99 4.30
C GLU A 27 11.28 -5.77 4.75
N PRO A 28 11.90 -4.59 4.89
CA PRO A 28 11.17 -3.41 5.32
C PRO A 28 9.93 -3.26 4.42
N LYS A 29 8.75 -3.13 5.03
CA LYS A 29 7.49 -2.87 4.31
C LYS A 29 7.61 -1.50 3.65
N THR A 30 8.20 -1.49 2.47
CA THR A 30 8.43 -0.27 1.71
C THR A 30 7.42 -0.15 0.58
N LEU A 31 6.89 1.07 0.42
CA LEU A 31 6.05 1.43 -0.71
C LEU A 31 6.88 1.54 -2.01
N GLU A 32 8.21 1.64 -1.90
CA GLU A 32 9.14 1.62 -3.03
C GLU A 32 8.80 0.49 -4.00
N GLY A 33 8.63 0.81 -5.27
CA GLY A 33 8.23 -0.16 -6.28
C GLY A 33 7.29 0.40 -7.34
N THR A 34 6.85 -0.51 -8.21
CA THR A 34 5.86 -0.23 -9.27
C THR A 34 4.59 -1.01 -9.00
N TRP A 35 3.45 -0.36 -9.19
CA TRP A 35 2.16 -0.81 -8.70
C TRP A 35 1.08 -0.58 -9.75
N GLU A 36 0.17 -1.53 -9.87
CA GLU A 36 -0.99 -1.45 -10.77
C GLU A 36 -2.27 -1.46 -9.94
N LEU A 37 -3.17 -0.51 -10.24
CA LEU A 37 -4.49 -0.46 -9.64
C LEU A 37 -5.30 -1.69 -10.05
N VAL A 38 -5.92 -2.35 -9.08
CA VAL A 38 -6.74 -3.54 -9.31
C VAL A 38 -8.21 -3.34 -8.94
N SER A 39 -8.51 -2.47 -7.98
CA SER A 39 -9.88 -2.22 -7.55
C SER A 39 -10.02 -0.92 -6.76
N PHE A 40 -11.27 -0.54 -6.54
CA PHE A 40 -11.69 0.52 -5.65
C PHE A 40 -12.62 -0.04 -4.58
N ASN A 41 -12.48 0.41 -3.33
CA ASN A 41 -13.51 0.19 -2.32
C ASN A 41 -14.27 1.49 -2.04
N ASN A 42 -15.55 1.37 -1.70
CA ASN A 42 -16.34 2.44 -1.10
C ASN A 42 -16.66 2.03 0.34
N TYR A 43 -16.62 3.00 1.24
CA TYR A 43 -16.80 2.79 2.66
C TYR A 43 -18.08 3.45 3.18
N ASP A 44 -18.63 2.87 4.24
CA ASP A 44 -19.60 3.52 5.14
C ASP A 44 -19.00 3.44 6.55
N GLY A 45 -18.48 4.58 7.02
CA GLY A 45 -17.59 4.61 8.18
C GLY A 45 -16.29 3.83 7.92
N ASN A 46 -16.04 2.77 8.69
CA ASN A 46 -14.85 1.93 8.54
C ASN A 46 -15.06 0.65 7.73
N GLU A 47 -16.31 0.35 7.35
CA GLU A 47 -16.70 -0.89 6.68
C GLU A 47 -16.72 -0.72 5.17
N VAL A 48 -16.19 -1.71 4.45
CA VAL A 48 -16.28 -1.75 2.98
C VAL A 48 -17.69 -2.17 2.58
N VAL A 49 -18.44 -1.28 1.96
CA VAL A 49 -19.80 -1.57 1.47
C VAL A 49 -19.82 -2.02 0.01
N LYS A 50 -18.77 -1.68 -0.76
CA LYS A 50 -18.70 -2.04 -2.18
C LYS A 50 -17.27 -2.09 -2.69
N THR A 51 -16.90 -3.18 -3.37
CA THR A 51 -15.66 -3.29 -4.14
C THR A 51 -15.98 -3.27 -5.64
N LEU A 52 -15.27 -2.43 -6.38
CA LEU A 52 -15.37 -2.30 -7.84
C LEU A 52 -14.02 -2.68 -8.46
N PRO A 53 -13.93 -3.67 -9.35
CA PRO A 53 -12.69 -3.92 -10.08
C PRO A 53 -12.39 -2.77 -11.04
N ALA A 54 -11.12 -2.63 -11.45
CA ALA A 54 -10.79 -1.82 -12.61
C ALA A 54 -11.54 -2.35 -13.84
N THR A 55 -12.17 -1.46 -14.62
CA THR A 55 -12.90 -1.82 -15.83
C THR A 55 -11.97 -2.32 -16.93
N ASP A 56 -12.47 -3.12 -17.86
CA ASP A 56 -11.65 -3.64 -18.96
C ASP A 56 -10.96 -2.51 -19.75
N GLY A 57 -9.68 -2.70 -20.06
CA GLY A 57 -8.82 -1.71 -20.72
C GLY A 57 -8.38 -0.51 -19.86
N TYR A 58 -9.01 -0.24 -18.71
CA TYR A 58 -8.53 0.78 -17.76
C TYR A 58 -7.24 0.29 -17.12
N ARG A 59 -6.21 1.15 -17.10
CA ARG A 59 -4.95 0.86 -16.38
C ARG A 59 -4.48 2.09 -15.65
N GLN A 60 -4.08 1.92 -14.39
CA GLN A 60 -3.41 2.97 -13.62
C GLN A 60 -2.16 2.38 -12.99
N ILE A 61 -1.01 3.00 -13.29
CA ILE A 61 0.30 2.59 -12.81
C ILE A 61 0.87 3.67 -11.90
N LYS A 62 1.37 3.27 -10.74
CA LYS A 62 2.05 4.10 -9.75
C LYS A 62 3.47 3.60 -9.53
N MET A 63 4.42 4.51 -9.44
CA MET A 63 5.82 4.24 -9.15
C MET A 63 6.24 5.11 -7.97
N TYR A 64 6.83 4.49 -6.96
CA TYR A 64 7.41 5.15 -5.80
C TYR A 64 8.88 4.79 -5.74
N TYR A 65 9.76 5.78 -5.86
CA TYR A 65 11.20 5.57 -5.78
C TYR A 65 11.93 6.80 -5.23
N ASP A 66 12.81 6.61 -4.25
CA ASP A 66 13.67 7.64 -3.66
C ASP A 66 12.90 8.90 -3.24
N GLY A 67 11.75 8.70 -2.57
CA GLY A 67 10.87 9.78 -2.15
C GLY A 67 10.15 10.51 -3.30
N LYS A 68 10.20 9.97 -4.53
CA LYS A 68 9.47 10.47 -5.70
C LYS A 68 8.32 9.55 -6.09
N VAL A 69 7.22 10.16 -6.52
CA VAL A 69 6.06 9.46 -7.04
C VAL A 69 5.83 9.85 -8.49
N MET A 70 5.49 8.87 -9.31
CA MET A 70 4.92 9.10 -10.63
C MET A 70 3.71 8.20 -10.81
N TRP A 71 2.67 8.71 -11.43
CA TRP A 71 1.54 7.89 -11.82
C TRP A 71 0.96 8.29 -13.14
N THR A 72 0.39 7.30 -13.82
CA THR A 72 -0.30 7.47 -15.09
C THR A 72 -1.59 6.67 -15.06
N ARG A 73 -2.61 7.17 -15.74
CA ARG A 73 -3.88 6.50 -15.94
C ARG A 73 -4.23 6.51 -17.41
N TYR A 74 -4.45 5.32 -17.94
CA TYR A 74 -4.91 5.03 -19.28
C TYR A 74 -6.39 4.65 -19.26
N VAL A 75 -7.19 5.40 -20.02
CA VAL A 75 -8.63 5.16 -20.19
C VAL A 75 -8.90 5.08 -21.70
N PRO A 76 -9.07 3.88 -22.29
CA PRO A 76 -9.16 3.71 -23.74
C PRO A 76 -10.30 4.48 -24.40
N THR A 77 -11.39 4.68 -23.67
CA THR A 77 -12.61 5.33 -24.16
C THR A 77 -12.55 6.85 -24.05
N ASP A 78 -11.46 7.40 -23.50
CA ASP A 78 -11.29 8.83 -23.25
C ASP A 78 -9.98 9.32 -23.90
N SER A 79 -10.01 10.52 -24.50
CA SER A 79 -8.81 11.18 -25.01
C SER A 79 -8.05 11.94 -23.92
N VAL A 80 -8.59 12.00 -22.70
CA VAL A 80 -7.98 12.73 -21.59
C VAL A 80 -6.85 11.92 -20.96
N GLU A 81 -5.65 12.48 -21.02
CA GLU A 81 -4.49 11.97 -20.31
C GLU A 81 -4.49 12.41 -18.85
N TRP A 82 -4.11 11.48 -17.97
CA TRP A 82 -4.03 11.71 -16.54
C TRP A 82 -2.70 11.16 -16.05
N PHE A 83 -1.83 12.08 -15.62
CA PHE A 83 -0.57 11.73 -15.00
C PHE A 83 -0.16 12.79 -13.97
N GLY A 84 0.67 12.37 -13.04
CA GLY A 84 1.28 13.20 -12.02
C GLY A 84 2.69 12.72 -11.68
N TYR A 85 3.57 13.67 -11.35
CA TYR A 85 4.91 13.45 -10.81
C TYR A 85 5.15 14.42 -9.66
N GLY A 86 5.85 13.96 -8.64
CA GLY A 86 6.29 14.80 -7.54
C GLY A 86 6.99 14.01 -6.44
N SER A 87 6.74 14.38 -5.20
CA SER A 87 7.32 13.73 -4.02
C SER A 87 6.26 12.96 -3.23
N TYR A 88 6.71 11.97 -2.47
CA TYR A 88 5.88 11.29 -1.48
C TYR A 88 6.62 11.10 -0.17
N SER A 89 5.84 10.94 0.90
CA SER A 89 6.31 10.38 2.16
C SER A 89 5.30 9.34 2.63
N ALA A 90 5.81 8.25 3.19
CA ALA A 90 4.99 7.16 3.73
C ALA A 90 5.44 6.81 5.13
N THR A 91 4.48 6.54 6.01
CA THR A 91 4.69 5.92 7.33
C THR A 91 4.03 4.53 7.32
N ASP A 92 3.95 3.87 8.47
CA ASP A 92 3.25 2.60 8.59
C ASP A 92 1.74 2.72 8.29
N THR A 93 1.15 3.92 8.43
CA THR A 93 -0.30 4.12 8.34
C THR A 93 -0.72 5.30 7.47
N SER A 94 0.21 6.10 6.95
CA SER A 94 -0.11 7.28 6.14
C SER A 94 0.72 7.37 4.88
N LEU A 95 0.12 7.95 3.86
CA LEU A 95 0.75 8.32 2.59
C LEU A 95 0.41 9.77 2.29
N THR A 96 1.45 10.58 2.08
CA THR A 96 1.31 11.93 1.55
C THR A 96 1.96 12.00 0.18
N GLU A 97 1.23 12.47 -0.82
CA GLU A 97 1.74 12.76 -2.17
C GLU A 97 1.66 14.25 -2.44
N LYS A 98 2.77 14.84 -2.88
CA LYS A 98 2.81 16.23 -3.33
C LYS A 98 3.26 16.28 -4.78
N LEU A 99 2.36 16.69 -5.66
CA LEU A 99 2.64 16.71 -7.09
C LEU A 99 3.20 18.06 -7.51
N GLU A 100 4.21 18.02 -8.38
CA GLU A 100 4.94 19.19 -8.89
C GLU A 100 4.71 19.35 -10.41
N TYR A 101 4.44 18.24 -11.09
CA TYR A 101 4.19 18.16 -12.52
C TYR A 101 2.99 17.25 -12.78
N MET A 102 2.05 17.68 -13.63
CA MET A 102 0.84 16.90 -13.91
C MET A 102 0.23 17.27 -15.26
N SER A 103 -0.65 16.40 -15.76
CA SER A 103 -1.43 16.67 -16.96
C SER A 103 -2.26 17.96 -16.82
N ALA A 104 -2.53 18.63 -17.95
CA ALA A 104 -3.36 19.84 -17.96
C ALA A 104 -4.77 19.58 -17.41
N SER A 105 -5.30 18.37 -17.61
CA SER A 105 -6.61 17.96 -17.12
C SER A 105 -6.62 17.77 -15.61
N MET A 106 -5.58 17.15 -15.06
CA MET A 106 -5.42 17.05 -13.61
C MET A 106 -5.24 18.43 -12.96
N ARG A 107 -4.48 19.33 -13.60
CA ARG A 107 -4.25 20.68 -13.06
C ARG A 107 -5.54 21.47 -12.83
N LYS A 108 -6.59 21.22 -13.61
CA LYS A 108 -7.90 21.90 -13.48
C LYS A 108 -8.68 21.48 -12.23
N ILE A 109 -8.40 20.31 -11.68
CA ILE A 109 -9.14 19.74 -10.54
C ILE A 109 -8.26 19.52 -9.30
N ALA A 110 -6.97 19.83 -9.39
CA ALA A 110 -6.04 19.71 -8.27
C ALA A 110 -6.41 20.70 -7.16
N ASN A 111 -6.19 20.29 -5.91
CA ASN A 111 -6.29 21.22 -4.79
C ASN A 111 -5.16 22.27 -4.86
N GLU A 112 -5.32 23.37 -4.11
CA GLU A 112 -4.41 24.52 -4.14
C GLU A 112 -2.96 24.13 -3.78
N ASN A 113 -2.80 23.24 -2.80
CA ASN A 113 -1.49 22.82 -2.28
C ASN A 113 -0.82 21.73 -3.12
N MET A 114 -1.54 21.15 -4.09
CA MET A 114 -1.13 19.99 -4.88
C MET A 114 -0.67 18.83 -3.98
N GLU A 115 -1.34 18.65 -2.85
CA GLU A 115 -0.95 17.71 -1.79
C GLU A 115 -2.13 16.86 -1.37
N TRP A 116 -1.94 15.54 -1.34
CA TRP A 116 -2.96 14.55 -0.97
C TRP A 116 -2.49 13.76 0.22
N HIS A 117 -3.30 13.73 1.28
CA HIS A 117 -3.09 12.92 2.47
C HIS A 117 -4.06 11.75 2.48
N MET A 118 -3.53 10.55 2.64
CA MET A 118 -4.29 9.31 2.62
C MET A 118 -3.85 8.42 3.79
N GLU A 119 -4.76 7.59 4.28
CA GLU A 119 -4.38 6.43 5.08
C GLU A 119 -3.72 5.40 4.16
N LEU A 120 -2.65 4.76 4.63
CA LEU A 120 -1.91 3.72 3.93
C LEU A 120 -2.10 2.38 4.64
N GLN A 121 -2.48 1.36 3.87
CA GLN A 121 -2.44 -0.04 4.32
C GLN A 121 -1.52 -0.82 3.38
N LEU A 122 -0.32 -1.18 3.85
CA LEU A 122 0.70 -1.89 3.07
C LEU A 122 0.93 -3.31 3.59
N GLU A 123 0.68 -4.29 2.72
CA GLU A 123 0.75 -5.72 3.01
C GLU A 123 1.41 -6.49 1.86
N GLY A 124 2.73 -6.69 1.97
CA GLY A 124 3.50 -7.47 1.00
C GLY A 124 3.48 -6.87 -0.41
N ASP A 125 2.83 -7.57 -1.34
CA ASP A 125 2.68 -7.18 -2.74
C ASP A 125 1.39 -6.37 -3.01
N LYS A 126 0.72 -5.88 -1.97
CA LYS A 126 -0.49 -5.07 -2.06
C LYS A 126 -0.40 -3.82 -1.20
N TYR A 127 -0.99 -2.74 -1.66
CA TYR A 127 -1.31 -1.61 -0.79
C TYR A 127 -2.67 -1.00 -1.13
N SER A 128 -3.27 -0.34 -0.15
CA SER A 128 -4.43 0.52 -0.35
C SER A 128 -4.08 1.93 0.10
N GLN A 129 -4.39 2.92 -0.73
CA GLN A 129 -4.48 4.31 -0.29
C GLN A 129 -5.96 4.60 -0.04
N ILE A 130 -6.28 5.10 1.15
CA ILE A 130 -7.66 5.33 1.58
C ILE A 130 -7.84 6.82 1.78
N PHE A 131 -8.81 7.39 1.08
CA PHE A 131 -9.19 8.79 1.22
C PHE A 131 -10.16 8.92 2.40
N VAL A 132 -9.91 9.93 3.22
CA VAL A 132 -10.72 10.26 4.40
C VAL A 132 -11.35 11.65 4.24
N ASP A 133 -12.49 11.86 4.89
CA ASP A 133 -13.11 13.19 5.01
C ASP A 133 -12.41 14.04 6.10
N GLU A 134 -12.93 15.26 6.31
CA GLU A 134 -12.41 16.20 7.32
C GLU A 134 -12.54 15.68 8.76
N GLU A 135 -13.45 14.74 9.01
CA GLU A 135 -13.67 14.10 10.31
C GLU A 135 -12.83 12.81 10.49
N GLY A 136 -12.14 12.39 9.43
CA GLY A 136 -11.31 11.18 9.41
C GLY A 136 -12.08 9.90 9.04
N ASN A 137 -13.34 10.00 8.60
CA ASN A 137 -14.08 8.83 8.14
C ASN A 137 -13.60 8.42 6.75
N ARG A 138 -13.48 7.11 6.50
CA ARG A 138 -13.07 6.60 5.19
C ARG A 138 -14.19 6.80 4.18
N ILE A 139 -13.82 7.25 2.97
CA ILE A 139 -14.77 7.49 1.87
C ILE A 139 -14.61 6.40 0.81
N ASN A 140 -13.40 6.28 0.25
CA ASN A 140 -13.06 5.31 -0.77
C ASN A 140 -11.58 4.94 -0.69
N SER A 141 -11.21 3.85 -1.34
CA SER A 141 -9.81 3.47 -1.51
C SER A 141 -9.50 3.16 -2.96
N GLU A 142 -8.24 3.35 -3.30
CA GLU A 142 -7.62 2.77 -4.48
C GLU A 142 -6.69 1.64 -4.00
N ASN A 143 -6.89 0.45 -4.56
CA ASN A 143 -6.20 -0.76 -4.14
C ASN A 143 -5.27 -1.24 -5.25
N TYR A 144 -4.03 -1.52 -4.89
CA TYR A 144 -2.94 -1.76 -5.83
C TYR A 144 -2.26 -3.10 -5.56
N ARG A 145 -1.71 -3.67 -6.63
CA ARG A 145 -0.84 -4.84 -6.59
C ARG A 145 0.52 -4.48 -7.19
N ARG A 146 1.59 -4.98 -6.59
CA ARG A 146 2.96 -4.79 -7.06
C ARG A 146 3.14 -5.46 -8.43
N LEU A 147 3.81 -4.76 -9.34
CA LEU A 147 4.30 -5.30 -10.59
C LEU A 147 5.70 -5.88 -10.36
N ASN A 148 5.88 -7.15 -10.70
CA ASN A 148 7.14 -7.89 -10.62
C ASN A 148 7.78 -8.00 -12.00
#